data_AF-A0A2T0S0B1-F1
#
_entry.id   AF-A0A2T0S0B1-F1
#
_cell.length_a   1.000
_cell.length_b   1.000
_cell.length_c   1.000
_cell.angle_alpha   90.00
_cell.angle_beta   90.00
_cell.angle_gamma   90.00
#
_symmetry.space_group_name_H-M   'P 1'
#
loop_
_entity.id
_entity.type
_entity.pdbx_description
1 polymer ?
#
loop_
_entity_poly.entity_id
_entity_poly.type
_entity_poly.pdbx_seq_one_letter_code
_entity_poly.pdbx_strand_id
1 'polypeptide(L)'
;MRWITVFFAALLTPPAVADVKTPAGKVIDCYCTDSTGSRVELGEMICLHVDGRMFMARCEMSLNNPMWREVSEGCMSSRLQSVAQEDERPRTF
;
A
#
# COMPACT_ATOMS: atom_id res chain seq x y z
N MET A 1 33.78 -16.24 -27.31
CA MET A 1 34.16 -16.23 -25.87
C MET A 1 34.35 -14.82 -25.31
N ARG A 2 35.31 -13.99 -25.77
CA ARG A 2 35.60 -12.65 -25.20
C ARG A 2 34.41 -11.66 -25.18
N TRP A 3 33.47 -11.80 -26.12
CA TRP A 3 32.28 -10.94 -26.20
C TRP A 3 31.17 -11.35 -25.22
N ILE A 4 31.11 -12.63 -24.85
CA ILE A 4 30.15 -13.16 -23.86
C ILE A 4 30.53 -12.66 -22.45
N THR A 5 31.84 -12.60 -22.16
CA THR A 5 32.36 -12.08 -20.89
C THR A 5 32.06 -10.58 -20.71
N VAL A 6 32.08 -9.79 -21.79
CA VAL A 6 31.73 -8.36 -21.75
C VAL A 6 30.22 -8.17 -21.54
N PHE A 7 29.39 -9.00 -22.17
CA PHE A 7 27.93 -8.96 -21.99
C PHE A 7 27.50 -9.30 -20.56
N PHE A 8 28.16 -10.27 -19.91
CA PHE A 8 27.85 -10.66 -18.53
C PHE A 8 28.28 -9.60 -17.49
N ALA A 9 29.35 -8.85 -17.76
CA ALA A 9 29.83 -7.80 -16.87
C ALA A 9 28.91 -6.55 -16.83
N ALA A 10 28.10 -6.32 -17.87
CA ALA A 10 27.22 -5.16 -17.96
C ALA A 10 25.95 -5.25 -17.08
N LEU A 11 25.67 -6.41 -16.48
CA LEU A 11 24.45 -6.65 -15.67
C LEU A 11 24.61 -6.30 -14.18
N LEU A 12 25.79 -5.87 -13.74
CA LEU A 12 26.05 -5.46 -12.35
C LEU A 12 25.82 -3.94 -12.16
N THR A 13 24.59 -3.47 -12.39
CA THR A 13 24.21 -2.13 -11.91
C THR A 13 23.78 -2.21 -10.45
N PRO A 14 24.43 -1.49 -9.52
CA PRO A 14 23.97 -1.41 -8.15
C PRO A 14 22.60 -0.72 -8.08
N PRO A 15 21.71 -1.13 -7.16
CA PRO A 15 20.44 -0.46 -6.96
C PRO A 15 20.68 0.98 -6.47
N ALA A 16 20.06 1.95 -7.12
CA ALA A 16 20.05 3.33 -6.64
C ALA A 16 19.13 3.43 -5.42
N VAL A 17 19.68 3.82 -4.27
CA VAL A 17 18.89 4.16 -3.07
C VAL A 17 18.48 5.63 -3.14
N ALA A 18 17.18 5.90 -3.10
CA ALA A 18 16.60 7.23 -3.28
C ALA A 18 16.12 7.86 -1.95
N ASP A 19 16.78 7.54 -0.83
CA ASP A 19 16.40 8.08 0.49
C ASP A 19 16.93 9.50 0.71
N VAL A 20 16.06 10.39 1.17
CA VAL A 20 16.44 11.76 1.54
C VAL A 20 17.04 11.76 2.95
N LYS A 21 18.30 12.20 3.05
CA LYS A 21 19.03 12.35 4.32
C LYS A 21 19.13 13.82 4.70
N THR A 22 18.98 14.11 5.99
CA THR A 22 19.30 15.43 6.55
C THR A 22 20.82 15.68 6.50
N PRO A 23 21.29 16.94 6.66
CA PRO A 23 22.73 17.23 6.78
C PRO A 23 23.44 16.46 7.90
N ALA A 24 22.70 16.02 8.93
CA ALA A 24 23.20 15.19 10.02
C ALA A 24 23.14 13.67 9.73
N GLY A 25 22.75 13.27 8.51
CA GLY A 25 22.70 11.87 8.08
C GLY A 25 21.46 11.08 8.49
N LYS A 26 20.49 11.71 9.17
CA LYS A 26 19.22 11.05 9.54
C LYS A 26 18.32 10.93 8.32
N VAL A 27 17.76 9.74 8.10
CA VAL A 27 16.71 9.53 7.08
C VAL A 27 15.46 10.29 7.47
N ILE A 28 14.92 11.05 6.52
CA ILE A 28 13.63 11.72 6.65
C ILE A 28 12.55 10.69 6.37
N ASP A 29 11.62 10.59 7.30
CA ASP A 29 10.57 9.58 7.28
C ASP A 29 9.25 10.24 6.85
N CYS A 30 8.79 9.90 5.65
CA CYS A 30 7.61 10.50 5.03
C CYS A 30 6.43 9.54 5.13
N TYR A 31 5.30 10.03 5.63
CA TYR A 31 4.10 9.25 5.88
C TYR A 31 2.85 10.11 5.67
N CYS A 32 1.71 9.45 5.47
CA CYS A 32 0.42 10.13 5.43
C CYS A 32 -0.26 10.03 6.78
N THR A 33 -1.18 10.97 7.06
CA THR A 33 -2.07 10.89 8.21
C THR A 33 -3.49 10.65 7.75
N ASP A 34 -4.20 9.75 8.41
CA ASP A 34 -5.62 9.54 8.18
C ASP A 34 -6.46 10.69 8.77
N SER A 35 -7.79 10.60 8.65
CA SER A 35 -8.72 11.61 9.19
C SER A 35 -8.73 11.71 10.72
N THR A 36 -8.15 10.74 11.43
CA THR A 36 -7.97 10.75 12.88
C THR A 36 -6.60 11.26 13.31
N GLY A 37 -5.70 11.50 12.36
CA GLY A 37 -4.30 11.84 12.60
C GLY A 37 -3.38 10.64 12.80
N SER A 38 -3.87 9.41 12.62
CA SER A 38 -3.05 8.20 12.71
C SER A 38 -2.10 8.11 11.52
N ARG A 39 -0.88 7.65 11.79
CA ARG A 39 0.17 7.50 10.78
C ARG A 39 -0.12 6.29 9.87
N VAL A 40 0.11 6.49 8.57
CA VAL A 40 -0.01 5.48 7.51
C VAL A 40 1.23 5.53 6.62
N GLU A 41 1.85 4.38 6.38
CA GLU A 41 3.12 4.28 5.66
C GLU A 41 2.96 4.44 4.14
N LEU A 42 4.05 4.83 3.47
CA LEU A 42 4.08 4.90 2.01
C LEU A 42 3.78 3.53 1.40
N GLY A 43 2.90 3.52 0.40
CA GLY A 43 2.43 2.32 -0.29
C GLY A 43 1.20 1.67 0.36
N GLU A 44 0.89 1.98 1.62
CA GLU A 44 -0.30 1.45 2.27
C GLU A 44 -1.58 2.02 1.66
N MET A 45 -2.61 1.18 1.65
CA MET A 45 -3.94 1.54 1.16
C MET A 45 -4.94 1.46 2.29
N ILE A 46 -5.73 2.51 2.46
CA ILE A 46 -6.79 2.57 3.45
C ILE A 46 -8.08 3.09 2.83
N CYS A 47 -9.18 2.82 3.51
CA CYS A 47 -10.46 3.45 3.24
C CYS A 47 -10.48 4.82 3.94
N LEU A 48 -10.42 5.91 3.18
CA LEU A 48 -10.37 7.26 3.74
C LEU A 48 -11.76 7.90 3.74
N HIS A 49 -12.16 8.47 4.88
CA HIS A 49 -13.37 9.28 5.04
C HIS A 49 -13.03 10.75 5.22
N VAL A 50 -13.37 11.59 4.26
CA VAL A 50 -13.16 13.04 4.32
C VAL A 50 -14.39 13.73 3.75
N ASP A 51 -14.92 14.73 4.47
CA ASP A 51 -16.07 15.54 4.04
C ASP A 51 -17.28 14.73 3.54
N GLY A 52 -17.59 13.61 4.23
CA GLY A 52 -18.73 12.76 3.90
C GLY A 52 -18.52 11.82 2.71
N ARG A 53 -17.35 11.84 2.06
CA ARG A 53 -17.00 10.94 0.96
C ARG A 53 -16.11 9.80 1.45
N MET A 54 -16.32 8.62 0.89
CA MET A 54 -15.53 7.41 1.14
C MET A 54 -14.86 6.95 -0.14
N PHE A 55 -13.54 6.75 -0.10
CA PHE A 55 -12.78 6.25 -1.22
C PHE A 55 -11.56 5.45 -0.77
N MET A 56 -11.12 4.52 -1.61
CA MET A 56 -9.87 3.81 -1.40
C MET A 56 -8.72 4.74 -1.76
N ALA A 57 -7.86 5.03 -0.81
CA ALA A 57 -6.71 5.90 -1.00
C ALA A 57 -5.41 5.15 -0.72
N ARG A 58 -4.38 5.41 -1.52
CA ARG A 58 -3.01 4.96 -1.25
C ARG A 58 -2.17 6.14 -0.78
N CYS A 59 -1.38 5.93 0.25
CA CYS A 59 -0.35 6.89 0.64
C CYS A 59 0.80 6.78 -0.36
N GLU A 60 1.05 7.83 -1.13
CA GLU A 60 2.19 7.86 -2.06
C GLU A 60 2.96 9.17 -1.94
N MET A 61 4.12 9.22 -2.59
CA MET A 61 4.88 10.44 -2.75
C MET A 61 4.48 11.16 -4.03
N SER A 62 4.10 12.43 -3.93
CA SER A 62 4.02 13.31 -5.10
C SER A 62 5.10 14.37 -4.98
N LEU A 63 6.03 14.38 -5.95
CA LEU A 63 7.28 15.12 -5.90
C LEU A 63 8.08 14.75 -4.63
N ASN A 64 7.93 15.55 -3.58
CA ASN A 64 8.67 15.44 -2.32
C ASN A 64 7.75 15.47 -1.09
N ASN A 65 6.42 15.40 -1.28
CA ASN A 65 5.46 15.45 -0.17
C ASN A 65 4.59 14.18 -0.16
N PRO A 66 4.35 13.57 1.02
CA PRO A 66 3.35 12.53 1.15
C PRO A 66 1.98 13.08 0.77
N MET A 67 1.22 12.30 0.02
CA MET A 67 -0.16 12.65 -0.35
C MET A 67 -1.04 11.41 -0.40
N TRP A 68 -2.34 11.66 -0.40
CA TRP A 68 -3.37 10.64 -0.62
C TRP A 68 -3.76 10.62 -2.10
N ARG A 69 -3.60 9.47 -2.77
CA ARG A 69 -4.08 9.24 -4.13
C ARG A 69 -5.29 8.36 -4.07
N GLU A 70 -6.41 8.84 -4.60
CA GLU A 70 -7.60 8.03 -4.81
C GLU A 70 -7.30 6.95 -5.86
N VAL A 71 -7.49 5.68 -5.48
CA VAL A 71 -7.24 4.50 -6.31
C VAL A 71 -8.55 3.94 -6.86
N SER A 72 -9.63 3.99 -6.08
CA SER A 72 -10.96 3.57 -6.51
C SER A 72 -12.06 4.28 -5.72
N GLU A 73 -13.22 4.43 -6.35
CA GLU A 73 -14.42 4.92 -5.68
C GLU A 73 -14.90 3.91 -4.62
N GLY A 74 -15.30 4.42 -3.45
CA GLY A 74 -15.77 3.58 -2.35
C GLY A 74 -14.68 2.68 -1.75
N CYS A 75 -15.10 1.84 -0.81
CA CYS A 75 -14.21 0.92 -0.11
C CYS A 75 -14.64 -0.53 -0.33
N MET A 76 -13.67 -1.41 -0.52
CA MET A 76 -13.89 -2.84 -0.69
C MET A 76 -14.44 -3.43 0.62
N SER A 77 -15.70 -3.84 0.60
CA SER A 77 -16.31 -4.61 1.70
C SER A 77 -16.31 -6.09 1.35
N SER A 78 -15.64 -6.94 2.14
CA SER A 78 -15.84 -8.38 2.06
C SER A 78 -17.10 -8.76 2.83
N ARG A 79 -18.13 -9.28 2.15
CA ARG A 79 -19.28 -9.91 2.81
C ARG A 79 -19.02 -11.41 2.92
N LEU A 80 -18.72 -11.88 4.12
CA LEU A 80 -18.68 -13.31 4.41
C LEU A 80 -20.14 -13.77 4.56
N GLN A 81 -20.68 -14.44 3.53
CA GLN A 81 -21.95 -15.17 3.68
C GLN A 81 -21.65 -16.38 4.56
N SER A 82 -21.94 -16.27 5.85
CA SER A 82 -22.07 -17.43 6.72
C SER A 82 -23.22 -18.25 6.16
N VAL A 83 -22.91 -19.28 5.37
CA VAL A 83 -23.86 -20.35 5.09
C VAL A 83 -24.19 -20.92 6.46
N ALA A 84 -25.40 -20.63 6.96
CA ALA A 84 -25.95 -21.38 8.06
C ALA A 84 -25.93 -22.84 7.59
N GLN A 85 -25.01 -23.62 8.14
CA GLN A 85 -25.03 -25.06 8.02
C GLN A 85 -26.30 -25.50 8.76
N GLU A 86 -27.42 -25.58 8.03
CA GLU A 86 -28.55 -26.39 8.42
C GLU A 86 -28.01 -27.82 8.52
N ASP A 87 -27.65 -28.22 9.74
CA ASP A 87 -27.55 -29.61 10.15
C ASP A 87 -28.94 -30.20 9.98
N GLU A 88 -29.19 -30.70 8.78
CA GLU A 88 -30.41 -31.41 8.38
C GLU A 88 -30.44 -32.76 9.09
N ARG A 89 -30.65 -32.74 10.41
CA ARG A 89 -31.04 -33.93 11.17
C ARG A 89 -32.57 -33.99 11.20
N PRO A 90 -33.20 -35.02 10.60
CA PRO A 90 -34.64 -35.08 10.46
C PRO A 90 -35.32 -35.11 11.83
N ARG A 91 -36.33 -34.24 12.01
CA ARG A 91 -37.32 -34.38 13.08
C ARG A 91 -38.17 -35.61 12.78
N THR A 92 -37.87 -36.73 13.43
CA THR A 92 -38.79 -37.86 13.54
C THR A 92 -39.89 -37.52 14.55
N PHE A 93 -41.14 -37.79 14.15
CA PHE A 93 -42.33 -37.74 15.01
C PHE A 93 -42.48 -39.04 15.79
#